data_AF-A0A1L9C564-F1
#
_entry.id   AF-A0A1L9C564-F1
#
_cell.length_a   1.000
_cell.length_b   1.000
_cell.length_c   1.000
_cell.angle_alpha   90.00
_cell.angle_beta   90.00
_cell.angle_gamma   90.00
#
_symmetry.space_group_name_H-M   'P 1'
#
loop_
_entity.id
_entity.type
_entity.pdbx_description
1 polymer ?
#
loop_
_entity_poly.entity_id
_entity_poly.type
_entity_poly.pdbx_seq_one_letter_code
_entity_poly.pdbx_strand_id
1 'polypeptide(L)'
;MQTKDIGMLIIGTIIALIGVAIHILEPGWIINPSGTGGAFVGAGVALIVISIRSIRLQKKGTVVEDERIFHIAEKASHKTLTILIILEGLLMAFLGVTAFDIQAYPIVSLLFAITMLSYAGFYYWYKRQM
;
A
#
# COMPACT_ATOMS: atom_id res chain seq x y z
N MET A 1 -7.63 -7.19 24.26
CA MET A 1 -7.36 -6.58 22.94
C MET A 1 -6.23 -5.62 23.15
N GLN A 2 -5.10 -5.74 22.44
CA GLN A 2 -3.98 -4.83 22.64
C GLN A 2 -4.37 -3.41 22.18
N THR A 3 -3.86 -2.38 22.87
CA THR A 3 -4.06 -0.96 22.52
C THR A 3 -3.64 -0.66 21.09
N LYS A 4 -2.60 -1.35 20.58
CA LYS A 4 -2.13 -1.30 19.19
C LYS A 4 -3.23 -1.68 18.18
N ASP A 5 -3.93 -2.79 18.38
CA ASP A 5 -4.98 -3.26 17.46
C ASP A 5 -6.21 -2.34 17.46
N ILE A 6 -6.57 -1.79 18.64
CA ILE A 6 -7.64 -0.78 18.75
C ILE A 6 -7.25 0.49 18.01
N GLY A 7 -6.01 0.97 18.20
CA GLY A 7 -5.50 2.13 17.50
C GLY A 7 -5.54 1.96 15.99
N MET A 8 -5.11 0.81 15.47
CA MET A 8 -5.16 0.53 14.02
C MET A 8 -6.60 0.47 13.47
N LEU A 9 -7.56 -0.05 14.24
CA LEU A 9 -8.98 -0.03 13.86
C LEU A 9 -9.53 1.40 13.78
N ILE A 10 -9.23 2.23 14.78
CA ILE A 10 -9.69 3.63 14.82
C ILE A 10 -9.08 4.39 13.64
N ILE A 11 -7.77 4.27 13.44
CA ILE A 11 -7.06 4.92 12.33
C ILE A 11 -7.63 4.45 10.98
N GLY A 12 -7.80 3.14 10.79
CA GLY A 12 -8.38 2.59 9.56
C GLY A 12 -9.79 3.12 9.30
N THR A 13 -10.60 3.26 10.35
CA THR A 13 -11.96 3.84 10.25
C THR A 13 -11.92 5.31 9.87
N ILE A 14 -11.07 6.11 10.51
CA ILE A 14 -10.90 7.53 10.20
C ILE A 14 -10.43 7.72 8.74
N ILE A 15 -9.44 6.95 8.30
CA ILE A 15 -8.93 7.00 6.93
C ILE A 15 -10.04 6.66 5.93
N ALA A 16 -10.85 5.63 6.19
CA ALA A 16 -11.97 5.29 5.34
C ALA A 16 -13.02 6.40 5.27
N LEU A 17 -13.36 7.02 6.41
CA LEU A 17 -14.30 8.14 6.46
C LEU A 17 -13.78 9.36 5.71
N ILE A 18 -12.49 9.67 5.80
CA ILE A 18 -11.84 10.73 5.01
C ILE A 18 -11.99 10.41 3.53
N GLY A 19 -11.74 9.17 3.11
CA GLY A 19 -11.90 8.75 1.72
C GLY A 19 -13.33 8.90 1.20
N VAL A 20 -14.32 8.51 2.01
CA VAL A 20 -15.74 8.72 1.69
C VAL A 20 -16.07 10.22 1.59
N ALA A 21 -15.58 11.04 2.52
CA ALA A 21 -15.79 12.48 2.50
C ALA A 21 -15.17 13.14 1.26
N ILE A 22 -13.96 12.74 0.86
CA ILE A 22 -13.31 13.20 -0.37
C ILE A 22 -14.15 12.84 -1.60
N HIS A 23 -14.72 11.63 -1.63
CA HIS A 23 -15.54 11.19 -2.75
C HIS A 23 -16.87 11.94 -2.86
N ILE A 24 -17.50 12.30 -1.73
CA ILE A 24 -18.80 12.99 -1.70
C ILE A 24 -18.63 14.51 -1.88
N LEU A 25 -17.65 15.11 -1.21
CA LEU A 25 -17.49 16.57 -1.16
C LEU A 25 -16.71 17.13 -2.36
N GLU A 26 -16.01 16.27 -3.11
CA GLU A 26 -15.21 16.62 -4.29
C GLU A 26 -14.44 17.94 -4.14
N PRO A 27 -13.58 18.06 -3.11
CA PRO A 27 -12.93 19.32 -2.82
C PRO A 27 -12.06 19.79 -3.99
N GLY A 28 -12.23 21.06 -4.40
CA GLY A 28 -11.60 21.62 -5.60
C GLY A 28 -10.06 21.71 -5.57
N TRP A 29 -9.42 21.42 -4.43
CA TRP A 29 -7.97 21.31 -4.30
C TRP A 29 -7.44 19.89 -4.59
N ILE A 30 -8.31 18.89 -4.76
CA ILE A 30 -7.95 17.52 -5.14
C ILE A 30 -8.13 17.36 -6.66
N ILE A 31 -7.04 17.04 -7.35
CA ILE A 31 -7.00 16.88 -8.82
C ILE A 31 -7.89 15.71 -9.27
N ASN A 32 -7.90 14.61 -8.51
CA ASN A 32 -8.73 13.44 -8.78
C ASN A 32 -9.43 12.95 -7.50
N PRO A 33 -10.62 13.50 -7.18
CA PRO A 33 -11.37 13.15 -5.97
C PRO A 33 -11.80 11.68 -5.93
N SER A 34 -12.18 11.09 -7.08
CA SER A 34 -12.60 9.68 -7.13
C SER A 34 -11.43 8.73 -6.88
N GLY A 35 -10.28 8.97 -7.53
CA GLY A 35 -9.07 8.18 -7.33
C GLY A 35 -8.51 8.30 -5.91
N THR A 36 -8.46 9.54 -5.40
CA THR A 36 -7.97 9.81 -4.04
C THR A 36 -8.92 9.24 -2.99
N GLY A 37 -10.22 9.47 -3.12
CA GLY A 37 -11.24 8.91 -2.23
C GLY A 37 -11.18 7.38 -2.21
N GLY A 38 -11.09 6.75 -3.39
CA GLY A 38 -10.93 5.31 -3.51
C GLY A 38 -9.67 4.77 -2.85
N ALA A 39 -8.53 5.46 -2.99
CA ALA A 39 -7.28 5.07 -2.33
C ALA A 39 -7.38 5.12 -0.80
N PHE A 40 -7.98 6.19 -0.25
CA PHE A 40 -8.20 6.33 1.19
C PHE A 40 -9.17 5.28 1.72
N VAL A 41 -10.30 5.06 1.05
CA VAL A 41 -11.25 4.00 1.42
C VAL A 41 -10.57 2.63 1.38
N GLY A 42 -9.84 2.32 0.31
CA GLY A 42 -9.10 1.07 0.17
C GLY A 42 -8.08 0.85 1.29
N ALA A 43 -7.28 1.87 1.60
CA ALA A 43 -6.29 1.82 2.69
C ALA A 43 -6.95 1.63 4.06
N GLY A 44 -8.04 2.37 4.33
CA GLY A 44 -8.77 2.27 5.59
C GLY A 44 -9.40 0.89 5.79
N VAL A 45 -10.06 0.34 4.76
CA VAL A 45 -10.64 -1.01 4.78
C VAL A 45 -9.55 -2.06 4.95
N ALA A 46 -8.42 -1.95 4.24
CA ALA A 46 -7.30 -2.87 4.39
C ALA A 46 -6.77 -2.90 5.82
N LEU A 47 -6.58 -1.73 6.45
CA LEU A 47 -6.17 -1.62 7.85
C LEU A 47 -7.17 -2.27 8.81
N ILE A 48 -8.47 -2.07 8.60
CA ILE A 48 -9.51 -2.70 9.41
C ILE A 48 -9.44 -4.22 9.29
N VAL A 49 -9.36 -4.75 8.06
CA VAL A 49 -9.28 -6.21 7.80
C VAL A 49 -8.03 -6.81 8.43
N ILE A 50 -6.87 -6.16 8.28
CA ILE A 50 -5.60 -6.60 8.89
C ILE A 50 -5.72 -6.63 10.41
N SER A 51 -6.30 -5.60 11.02
CA SER A 51 -6.46 -5.49 12.47
C SER A 51 -7.39 -6.58 13.02
N ILE A 52 -8.54 -6.81 12.36
CA ILE A 52 -9.46 -7.90 12.73
C ILE A 52 -8.76 -9.26 12.63
N ARG A 53 -7.98 -9.47 11.56
CA ARG A 53 -7.23 -10.71 11.36
C ARG A 53 -6.16 -10.90 12.44
N SER A 54 -5.43 -9.85 12.81
CA SER A 54 -4.46 -9.84 13.91
C SER A 54 -5.11 -10.28 15.22
N ILE A 55 -6.20 -9.62 15.62
CA ILE A 55 -6.95 -9.96 16.84
C ILE A 55 -7.39 -11.42 16.84
N ARG A 56 -7.87 -11.94 15.70
CA ARG A 56 -8.30 -13.34 15.57
C ARG A 56 -7.13 -14.32 15.72
N LEU A 57 -5.96 -14.01 15.18
CA LEU A 57 -4.76 -14.86 15.29
C LEU A 57 -4.21 -14.84 16.72
N GLN A 58 -4.15 -13.67 17.36
CA GLN A 58 -3.76 -13.57 18.77
C GLN A 58 -4.69 -14.38 19.68
N LYS A 59 -6.02 -14.30 19.46
CA LYS A 59 -7.00 -15.11 20.21
C LYS A 59 -6.81 -16.62 20.02
N LYS A 60 -6.22 -17.06 18.90
CA LYS A 60 -5.87 -18.46 18.64
C LYS A 60 -4.51 -18.85 19.23
N GLY A 61 -3.84 -17.97 19.97
CA GLY A 61 -2.50 -18.20 20.52
C GLY A 61 -1.40 -18.20 19.47
N THR A 62 -1.67 -17.70 18.25
CA THR A 62 -0.66 -17.63 17.19
C THR A 62 0.25 -16.43 17.44
N VAL A 63 1.56 -16.65 17.45
CA VAL A 63 2.55 -15.57 17.51
C VAL A 63 2.50 -14.81 16.17
N VAL A 64 2.06 -13.55 16.22
CA VAL A 64 1.84 -12.72 15.02
C VAL A 64 3.14 -12.10 14.50
N GLU A 65 4.09 -11.85 15.39
CA GLU A 65 5.41 -11.26 15.08
C GLU A 65 6.49 -12.31 15.34
N ASP A 66 6.99 -12.91 14.26
CA ASP A 66 8.04 -13.94 14.26
C ASP A 66 9.22 -13.43 13.41
N GLU A 67 10.45 -13.74 13.80
CA GLU A 67 11.68 -13.43 13.06
C GLU A 67 11.57 -13.87 11.59
N ARG A 68 10.88 -14.98 11.34
CA ARG A 68 10.60 -15.47 9.98
C ARG A 68 9.82 -14.47 9.13
N ILE A 69 8.84 -13.79 9.72
CA ILE A 69 8.01 -12.79 9.03
C ILE A 69 8.84 -11.57 8.67
N PHE A 70 9.73 -11.13 9.57
CA PHE A 70 10.66 -10.04 9.30
C PHE A 70 11.60 -10.37 8.14
N HIS A 71 12.15 -11.59 8.11
CA HIS A 71 13.03 -12.01 7.02
C HIS A 71 12.30 -12.13 5.66
N ILE A 72 11.03 -12.56 5.66
CA ILE A 72 10.18 -12.55 4.46
C ILE A 72 9.94 -11.11 3.98
N ALA A 73 9.62 -10.19 4.90
CA ALA A 73 9.39 -8.79 4.58
C ALA A 73 10.64 -8.12 4.00
N GLU A 74 11.82 -8.43 4.55
CA GLU A 74 13.11 -7.96 4.06
C GLU A 74 13.36 -8.43 2.61
N LYS A 75 13.22 -9.73 2.34
CA LYS A 75 13.38 -10.29 0.99
C LYS A 75 12.39 -9.69 -0.01
N ALA A 76 11.13 -9.55 0.38
CA ALA A 76 10.10 -8.94 -0.45
C ALA A 76 10.42 -7.46 -0.77
N SER A 77 10.85 -6.70 0.25
CA SER A 77 11.25 -5.30 0.09
C SER A 77 12.43 -5.15 -0.86
N HIS A 78 13.48 -5.95 -0.68
CA HIS A 78 14.67 -5.91 -1.52
C HIS A 78 14.37 -6.20 -3.01
N LYS A 79 13.55 -7.21 -3.30
CA LYS A 79 13.13 -7.52 -4.68
C LYS A 79 12.26 -6.41 -5.29
N THR A 80 11.35 -5.85 -4.50
CA THR A 80 10.49 -4.74 -4.93
C THR A 80 11.32 -3.51 -5.28
N LEU A 81 12.28 -3.13 -4.42
CA LEU A 81 13.19 -2.02 -4.66
C LEU A 81 14.00 -2.21 -5.94
N THR A 82 14.50 -3.44 -6.17
CA THR A 82 15.26 -3.75 -7.38
C THR A 82 14.43 -3.52 -8.65
N ILE A 83 13.18 -4.00 -8.66
CA ILE A 83 12.25 -3.79 -9.79
C ILE A 83 11.94 -2.31 -9.97
N LEU A 84 11.69 -1.59 -8.88
CA LEU A 84 11.41 -0.16 -8.92
C LEU A 84 12.57 0.62 -9.55
N ILE A 85 13.80 0.39 -9.12
CA ILE A 85 14.99 1.05 -9.67
C ILE A 85 15.13 0.79 -11.18
N ILE A 86 14.87 -0.44 -11.62
CA ILE A 86 14.92 -0.78 -13.05
C ILE A 86 13.82 -0.02 -13.82
N LEU A 87 12.59 0.02 -13.28
CA LEU A 87 11.46 0.71 -13.88
C LEU A 87 11.70 2.22 -13.97
N GLU A 88 12.20 2.84 -12.90
CA GLU A 88 12.55 4.26 -12.86
C GLU A 88 13.68 4.59 -13.86
N GLY A 89 14.72 3.76 -13.93
CA GLY A 89 15.81 3.93 -14.89
C GLY A 89 15.33 3.86 -16.34
N LEU A 90 14.47 2.88 -16.67
CA LEU A 90 13.86 2.77 -17.99
C LEU A 90 12.97 3.96 -18.33
N LEU A 91 12.18 4.42 -17.37
CA LEU A 91 11.29 5.57 -17.55
C LEU A 91 12.09 6.85 -17.82
N MET A 92 13.17 7.08 -17.06
CA MET A 92 14.06 8.23 -17.27
C MET A 92 14.75 8.18 -18.64
N ALA A 93 15.21 7.01 -19.07
CA ALA A 93 15.78 6.85 -20.41
C ALA A 93 14.75 7.13 -21.51
N PHE A 94 13.52 6.61 -21.36
CA PHE A 94 12.44 6.83 -22.31
C PHE A 94 12.05 8.31 -22.41
N LEU A 95 11.87 8.99 -21.28
CA LEU A 95 11.57 10.42 -21.23
C LEU A 95 12.74 11.28 -21.73
N GLY A 96 13.99 10.84 -21.54
CA GLY A 96 15.15 11.56 -22.09
C GLY A 96 15.28 11.48 -23.61
N VAL A 97 14.76 10.40 -24.22
CA VAL A 97 14.78 10.20 -25.68
C VAL A 97 13.55 10.81 -26.36
N THR A 98 12.44 10.93 -25.65
CA THR A 98 11.17 11.40 -26.19
C THR A 98 10.86 12.80 -25.70
N ALA A 99 10.52 13.74 -26.58
CA ALA A 99 10.11 15.10 -26.19
C ALA A 99 8.67 15.14 -25.64
N PHE A 100 8.23 14.09 -24.95
CA PHE A 100 6.88 14.03 -24.41
C PHE A 100 6.76 14.87 -23.14
N ASP A 101 5.83 15.82 -23.17
CA ASP A 101 5.46 16.62 -22.00
C ASP A 101 4.35 15.89 -21.24
N ILE A 102 4.75 14.97 -20.37
CA ILE A 102 3.81 14.16 -19.58
C ILE A 102 3.73 14.72 -18.16
N GLN A 103 2.51 14.87 -17.65
CA GLN A 103 2.29 15.25 -16.26
C GLN A 103 2.93 14.21 -15.32
N ALA A 104 3.71 14.69 -14.34
CA ALA A 104 4.41 13.81 -13.39
C ALA A 104 3.44 13.01 -12.51
N TYR A 105 2.28 13.58 -12.17
CA TYR A 105 1.37 13.01 -11.18
C TYR A 105 0.82 11.61 -11.54
N PRO A 106 0.29 11.36 -12.77
CA PRO A 106 -0.12 10.02 -13.19
C PRO A 106 1.03 9.00 -13.19
N ILE A 107 2.23 9.40 -13.61
CA ILE A 107 3.39 8.51 -13.68
C ILE A 107 3.81 8.08 -12.27
N VAL A 108 3.95 9.03 -11.34
CA VAL A 108 4.33 8.75 -9.95
C VAL A 108 3.26 7.88 -9.27
N SER A 109 1.99 8.16 -9.52
CA SER A 109 0.87 7.36 -8.98
C SER A 109 0.92 5.91 -9.48
N LEU A 110 1.23 5.71 -10.76
CA LEU A 110 1.40 4.39 -11.36
C LEU A 110 2.60 3.64 -10.78
N LEU A 111 3.76 4.31 -10.65
CA LEU A 111 4.95 3.72 -10.04
C LEU A 111 4.68 3.29 -8.60
N PHE A 112 4.01 4.14 -7.82
CA PHE A 112 3.63 3.80 -6.46
C PHE A 112 2.70 2.57 -6.41
N ALA A 113 1.71 2.49 -7.30
CA ALA A 113 0.83 1.34 -7.41
C ALA A 113 1.59 0.05 -7.76
N ILE A 114 2.51 0.11 -8.73
CA ILE A 114 3.37 -1.02 -9.11
C ILE A 114 4.20 -1.46 -7.91
N THR A 115 4.79 -0.53 -7.18
CA THR A 115 5.60 -0.80 -5.98
C THR A 115 4.80 -1.60 -4.95
N MET A 116 3.61 -1.12 -4.61
CA MET A 116 2.75 -1.75 -3.60
C MET A 116 2.29 -3.14 -4.03
N LEU A 117 1.92 -3.31 -5.30
CA LEU A 117 1.52 -4.60 -5.85
C LEU A 117 2.68 -5.60 -5.91
N SER A 118 3.86 -5.15 -6.33
CA SER A 118 5.08 -5.97 -6.34
C SER A 118 5.44 -6.42 -4.93
N TYR A 119 5.45 -5.50 -3.96
CA TYR A 119 5.72 -5.83 -2.56
C TYR A 119 4.75 -6.87 -2.02
N ALA A 120 3.44 -6.63 -2.17
CA ALA A 120 2.42 -7.56 -1.73
C ALA A 120 2.58 -8.93 -2.41
N GLY A 121 2.82 -8.95 -3.72
CA GLY A 121 3.05 -10.15 -4.51
C GLY A 121 4.23 -10.98 -3.99
N PHE A 122 5.40 -10.36 -3.83
CA PHE A 122 6.59 -11.05 -3.30
C PHE A 122 6.39 -11.50 -1.86
N TYR A 123 5.77 -10.68 -1.02
CA TYR A 123 5.51 -11.02 0.37
C TYR A 123 4.64 -12.28 0.49
N TYR A 124 3.52 -12.35 -0.23
CA TYR A 124 2.65 -13.53 -0.22
C TYR A 124 3.30 -14.75 -0.87
N TRP A 125 4.11 -14.55 -1.92
CA TRP A 125 4.84 -15.63 -2.56
C TRP A 125 5.87 -16.26 -1.62
N TYR A 126 6.72 -15.46 -0.98
CA TYR A 126 7.70 -15.95 -0.01
C TYR A 126 7.04 -16.59 1.22
N LYS A 127 5.95 -16.00 1.71
CA LYS A 127 5.17 -16.58 2.81
C LYS A 127 4.56 -17.95 2.47
N ARG A 128 4.29 -18.24 1.20
CA ARG A 128 3.81 -19.56 0.78
C ARG A 128 4.94 -20.59 0.66
N GLN A 129 6.14 -20.14 0.32
CA GLN A 129 7.29 -21.04 0.11
C GLN A 129 8.05 -21.35 1.40
N MET A 130 8.07 -20.42 2.35
CA MET A 130 8.62 -20.60 3.68
C MET A 130 7.46 -20.95 4.62
#